data_AF-A0A968QCI3-F1
#
_entry.id   AF-A0A968QCI3-F1
#
_cell.length_a   1.000
_cell.length_b   1.000
_cell.length_c   1.000
_cell.angle_alpha   90.00
_cell.angle_beta   90.00
_cell.angle_gamma   90.00
#
_symmetry.space_group_name_H-M   'P 1'
#
loop_
_entity.id
_entity.type
_entity.pdbx_description
1 polymer ?
#
loop_
_entity_poly.entity_id
_entity_poly.type
_entity_poly.pdbx_seq_one_letter_code
_entity_poly.pdbx_strand_id
1 'polypeptide(L)'
;MADNKSKLTLVNLNKADLAKGRHVLIVESPESRRAVSLNVNVFSIGRHPHNDLVINDQLASRHHATVAWMRYSEGENRTDYSYWIIDGKGKRQRSRNGILINGQKKSLHRLCSGDIVLIGDHIKISYSYITYSTDSSQFLNYCSEERAPLKPLAKNSRSYQETVVINDTFPHNDLPDDSMMLENTIISNVPEDSSIIDETIIK
;
A
#
# COMPACT_ATOMS: atom_id res chain seq x y z
N MET A 1 10.50 38.44 14.78
CA MET A 1 9.47 37.63 14.10
C MET A 1 9.34 36.34 14.87
N ALA A 2 8.14 35.93 15.28
CA ALA A 2 7.97 34.68 16.01
C ALA A 2 8.05 33.51 15.03
N ASP A 3 9.00 32.59 15.25
CA ASP A 3 9.04 31.32 14.52
C ASP A 3 7.75 30.55 14.79
N ASN A 4 6.83 30.54 13.82
CA ASN A 4 5.58 29.80 13.91
C ASN A 4 5.83 28.30 13.67
N LYS A 5 6.68 27.71 14.52
CA LYS A 5 7.13 26.31 14.44
C LYS A 5 5.95 25.39 14.68
N SER A 6 5.60 24.62 13.66
CA SER A 6 4.54 23.64 13.73
C SER A 6 4.82 22.60 14.83
N LYS A 7 3.81 22.36 15.66
CA LYS A 7 3.93 21.51 16.84
C LYS A 7 3.45 20.10 16.51
N LEU A 8 4.38 19.15 16.58
CA LEU A 8 4.08 17.72 16.51
C LEU A 8 3.88 17.14 17.91
N THR A 9 2.75 16.49 18.12
CA THR A 9 2.41 15.86 19.40
C THR A 9 1.90 14.44 19.15
N LEU A 10 2.47 13.45 19.84
CA LEU A 10 1.93 12.09 19.85
C LEU A 10 0.54 12.11 20.51
N VAL A 11 -0.45 11.50 19.88
CA VAL A 11 -1.83 11.48 20.38
C VAL A 11 -2.43 10.08 20.25
N ASN A 12 -3.51 9.83 20.99
CA ASN A 12 -4.22 8.56 20.89
C ASN A 12 -4.98 8.47 19.55
N LEU A 13 -4.83 7.33 18.87
CA LEU A 13 -5.63 6.98 17.71
C LEU A 13 -7.05 6.68 18.20
N ASN A 14 -8.04 7.41 17.67
CA ASN A 14 -9.43 7.25 18.07
C ASN A 14 -10.17 6.33 17.07
N LYS A 15 -11.29 5.74 17.51
CA LYS A 15 -12.09 4.83 16.67
C LYS A 15 -12.75 5.54 15.47
N ALA A 16 -12.97 6.85 15.53
CA ALA A 16 -13.62 7.60 14.45
C ALA A 16 -12.68 7.83 13.26
N ASP A 17 -11.39 8.07 13.48
CA ASP A 17 -10.40 8.18 12.42
C ASP A 17 -10.15 6.81 11.75
N LEU A 18 -10.09 5.75 12.55
CA LEU A 18 -10.06 4.37 12.06
C LEU A 18 -11.31 3.95 11.26
N ALA A 19 -12.44 4.65 11.43
CA ALA A 19 -13.66 4.41 10.67
C ALA A 19 -13.71 5.14 9.32
N LYS A 20 -12.83 6.13 9.08
CA LYS A 20 -12.75 6.88 7.81
C LYS A 20 -11.99 6.12 6.73
N GLY A 21 -11.04 5.29 7.13
CA GLY A 21 -10.22 4.49 6.23
C GLY A 21 -9.20 3.63 6.96
N ARG A 22 -8.38 2.91 6.21
CA ARG A 22 -7.25 2.14 6.73
C ARG A 22 -5.94 2.63 6.19
N HIS A 23 -4.99 2.74 7.11
CA HIS A 23 -3.59 2.97 6.83
C HIS A 23 -2.91 1.61 6.70
N VAL A 24 -2.25 1.36 5.57
CA VAL A 24 -1.64 0.07 5.23
C VAL A 24 -0.19 0.29 4.81
N LEU A 25 0.71 -0.52 5.36
CA LEU A 25 2.10 -0.65 4.90
C LEU A 25 2.22 -1.93 4.07
N ILE A 26 2.60 -1.80 2.81
CA ILE A 26 2.97 -2.91 1.94
C ILE A 26 4.48 -3.07 2.03
N VAL A 27 4.93 -4.16 2.63
CA VAL A 27 6.34 -4.46 2.90
C VAL A 27 6.82 -5.49 1.89
N GLU A 28 7.80 -5.09 1.09
CA GLU A 28 8.47 -5.90 0.08
C GLU A 28 9.93 -6.12 0.49
N SER A 29 10.34 -7.39 0.42
CA SER A 29 11.67 -7.91 0.74
C SER A 29 12.03 -8.99 -0.29
N PRO A 30 13.30 -9.42 -0.42
CA PRO A 30 13.67 -10.47 -1.37
C PRO A 30 12.95 -11.79 -1.14
N GLU A 31 12.62 -12.10 0.12
CA GLU A 31 12.01 -13.36 0.55
C GLU A 31 10.47 -13.32 0.59
N SER A 32 9.87 -12.12 0.71
CA SER A 32 8.43 -11.99 0.98
C SER A 32 7.84 -10.63 0.63
N ARG A 33 6.53 -10.64 0.34
CA ARG A 33 5.67 -9.45 0.19
C ARG A 33 4.45 -9.60 1.09
N ARG A 34 4.18 -8.65 1.97
CA ARG A 34 3.03 -8.67 2.89
C ARG A 34 2.45 -7.28 3.15
N ALA A 35 1.16 -7.21 3.44
CA ALA A 35 0.49 -6.00 3.89
C ALA A 35 0.29 -6.03 5.42
N VAL A 36 0.42 -4.89 6.09
CA VAL A 36 0.20 -4.72 7.52
C VAL A 36 -0.63 -3.44 7.75
N SER A 37 -1.68 -3.52 8.56
CA SER A 37 -2.51 -2.36 8.91
C SER A 37 -1.93 -1.60 10.10
N LEU A 38 -1.95 -0.26 10.04
CA LEU A 38 -1.57 0.61 11.15
C LEU A 38 -2.81 0.96 11.98
N ASN A 39 -3.02 0.20 13.06
CA ASN A 39 -4.15 0.30 13.98
C ASN A 39 -3.76 0.76 15.40
N VAL A 40 -2.52 1.22 15.61
CA VAL A 40 -1.95 1.64 16.91
C VAL A 40 -1.24 2.98 16.82
N ASN A 41 -1.23 3.74 17.92
CA ASN A 41 -0.64 5.08 17.98
C ASN A 41 0.86 5.12 17.69
N VAL A 42 1.57 4.03 18.01
CA VAL A 42 3.02 3.88 17.85
C VAL A 42 3.26 2.48 17.31
N PHE A 43 4.00 2.39 16.22
CA PHE A 43 4.29 1.16 15.50
C PHE A 43 5.78 1.14 15.15
N SER A 44 6.48 0.16 15.68
CA SER A 44 7.94 0.01 15.61
C SER A 44 8.36 -0.87 14.45
N ILE A 45 9.48 -0.52 13.82
CA ILE A 45 10.00 -1.18 12.61
C ILE A 45 11.47 -1.49 12.82
N GLY A 46 11.91 -2.73 12.65
CA GLY A 46 13.34 -3.09 12.75
C GLY A 46 13.62 -4.58 12.77
N ARG A 47 14.90 -4.98 12.81
CA ARG A 47 15.28 -6.41 12.77
C ARG A 47 15.18 -7.17 14.08
N HIS A 48 14.89 -6.49 15.19
CA HIS A 48 14.69 -7.18 16.46
C HIS A 48 13.29 -7.81 16.49
N PRO A 49 13.10 -9.04 17.02
CA PRO A 49 11.80 -9.70 17.06
C PRO A 49 10.77 -9.04 17.99
N HIS A 50 11.12 -7.95 18.68
CA HIS A 50 10.20 -7.17 19.53
C HIS A 50 9.64 -5.92 18.82
N ASN A 51 9.89 -5.74 17.51
CA ASN A 51 9.23 -4.67 16.75
C ASN A 51 7.89 -5.18 16.21
N ASP A 52 6.91 -4.30 16.08
CA ASP A 52 5.59 -4.61 15.50
C ASP A 52 5.72 -5.05 14.02
N LEU A 53 6.63 -4.43 13.28
CA LEU A 53 7.13 -4.92 11.99
C LEU A 53 8.58 -5.38 12.10
N VAL A 54 8.75 -6.69 12.25
CA VAL A 54 10.07 -7.36 12.16
C VAL A 54 10.53 -7.42 10.70
N ILE A 55 11.73 -6.94 10.42
CA ILE A 55 12.37 -6.94 9.09
C ILE A 55 13.62 -7.83 9.11
N ASN A 56 13.69 -8.83 8.22
CA ASN A 56 14.86 -9.68 8.06
C ASN A 56 15.91 -9.04 7.12
N ASP A 57 16.65 -8.04 7.61
CA ASP A 57 17.79 -7.47 6.87
C ASP A 57 18.91 -7.08 7.86
N GLN A 58 20.18 -7.31 7.49
CA GLN A 58 21.36 -6.98 8.30
C GLN A 58 21.65 -5.46 8.35
N LEU A 59 21.30 -4.74 7.27
CA LEU A 59 21.33 -3.28 7.16
C LEU A 59 20.21 -2.61 7.97
N ALA A 60 19.21 -3.38 8.41
CA ALA A 60 18.22 -2.89 9.36
C ALA A 60 18.78 -2.81 10.79
N SER A 61 18.54 -1.68 11.47
CA SER A 61 18.86 -1.55 12.89
C SER A 61 17.87 -2.35 13.74
N ARG A 62 18.27 -2.73 14.97
CA ARG A 62 17.42 -3.49 15.91
C ARG A 62 16.07 -2.80 16.12
N HIS A 63 16.08 -1.48 16.29
CA HIS A 63 14.93 -0.58 16.11
C HIS A 63 15.36 0.38 15.00
N HIS A 64 14.75 0.30 13.82
CA HIS A 64 15.13 1.11 12.66
C HIS A 64 14.28 2.36 12.53
N ALA A 65 12.96 2.24 12.64
CA ALA A 65 12.06 3.37 12.53
C ALA A 65 10.89 3.25 13.51
N THR A 66 10.23 4.38 13.74
CA THR A 66 8.98 4.46 14.50
C THR A 66 7.97 5.18 13.63
N VAL A 67 6.86 4.52 13.32
CA VAL A 67 5.67 5.16 12.75
C VAL A 67 4.76 5.54 13.92
N ALA A 68 4.28 6.79 13.95
CA ALA A 68 3.50 7.30 15.07
C ALA A 68 2.36 8.20 14.60
N TRP A 69 1.18 8.02 15.20
CA TRP A 69 0.01 8.86 15.00
C TRP A 69 0.21 10.19 15.72
N MET A 70 0.35 11.27 14.96
CA MET A 70 0.63 12.59 15.51
C MET A 70 -0.42 13.61 15.10
N ARG A 71 -0.74 14.48 16.06
CA ARG A 71 -1.35 15.78 15.81
C ARG A 71 -0.28 16.72 15.27
N TYR A 72 -0.54 17.30 14.11
CA TYR A 72 0.23 18.40 13.52
C TYR A 72 -0.63 19.67 13.59
N SER A 73 -0.12 20.72 14.24
CA SER A 73 -0.78 22.03 14.26
C SER A 73 0.08 23.08 13.55
N GLU A 74 -0.56 23.83 12.65
CA GLU A 74 0.02 24.87 11.80
C GLU A 74 -0.73 26.17 12.03
N GLY A 75 -0.10 27.10 12.74
CA GLY A 75 -0.78 28.26 13.32
C GLY A 75 -1.84 27.86 14.37
N GLU A 76 -2.73 28.81 14.69
CA GLU A 76 -3.72 28.64 15.77
C GLU A 76 -4.93 27.78 15.35
N ASN A 77 -5.32 27.82 14.07
CA ASN A 77 -6.61 27.29 13.60
C ASN A 77 -6.53 26.03 12.71
N ARG A 78 -5.34 25.57 12.29
CA ARG A 78 -5.20 24.32 11.53
C ARG A 78 -4.61 23.23 12.40
N THR A 79 -5.42 22.21 12.67
CA THR A 79 -4.99 20.95 13.29
C THR A 79 -5.34 19.80 12.37
N ASP A 80 -4.34 18.99 12.05
CA ASP A 80 -4.44 17.79 11.24
C ASP A 80 -3.88 16.59 12.01
N TYR A 81 -4.26 15.37 11.62
CA TYR A 81 -3.82 14.13 12.23
C TYR A 81 -3.31 13.19 11.16
N SER A 82 -2.12 12.62 11.36
CA SER A 82 -1.50 11.73 10.37
C SER A 82 -0.51 10.79 11.03
N TYR A 83 -0.20 9.69 10.35
CA TYR A 83 1.01 8.93 10.67
C TYR A 83 2.25 9.67 10.19
N TRP A 84 3.26 9.74 11.06
CA TRP A 84 4.59 10.23 10.76
C TRP A 84 5.60 9.10 10.95
N ILE A 85 6.53 8.96 10.02
CA ILE A 85 7.66 8.06 10.17
C ILE A 85 8.88 8.83 10.70
N ILE A 86 9.56 8.21 11.65
CA ILE A 86 10.70 8.76 12.38
C ILE A 86 11.86 7.76 12.27
N ASP A 87 13.04 8.23 11.88
CA ASP A 87 14.26 7.42 11.95
C ASP A 87 14.63 7.13 13.41
N GLY A 88 14.72 5.84 13.76
CA GLY A 88 15.00 5.30 15.07
C GLY A 88 13.92 5.54 16.13
N LYS A 89 14.32 5.58 17.40
CA LYS A 89 13.46 5.91 18.57
C LYS A 89 13.39 7.42 18.81
N GLY A 90 13.23 8.21 17.75
CA GLY A 90 13.25 9.67 17.80
C GLY A 90 14.66 10.27 17.95
N LYS A 91 14.70 11.54 18.40
CA LYS A 91 15.88 12.43 18.25
C LYS A 91 17.19 11.89 18.84
N ARG A 92 17.16 11.07 19.89
CA ARG A 92 18.35 10.60 20.64
C ARG A 92 18.92 9.27 20.16
N GLN A 93 18.20 8.52 19.31
CA GLN A 93 18.59 7.14 18.98
C GLN A 93 18.12 6.80 17.56
N ARG A 94 18.83 7.32 16.56
CA ARG A 94 18.64 7.05 15.13
C ARG A 94 19.06 5.63 14.76
N SER A 95 18.61 5.13 13.62
CA SER A 95 19.18 3.93 13.02
C SER A 95 20.59 4.19 12.46
N ARG A 96 21.33 3.13 12.17
CA ARG A 96 22.69 3.23 11.60
C ARG A 96 22.69 3.79 10.17
N ASN A 97 21.73 3.38 9.36
CA ASN A 97 21.70 3.66 7.92
C ASN A 97 20.71 4.78 7.55
N GLY A 98 19.77 5.11 8.44
CA GLY A 98 18.67 6.04 8.20
C GLY A 98 17.61 5.47 7.27
N ILE A 99 16.50 6.21 7.13
CA ILE A 99 15.43 5.90 6.17
C ILE A 99 15.52 6.81 4.95
N LEU A 100 15.32 6.24 3.76
CA LEU A 100 15.13 7.00 2.52
C LEU A 100 13.64 7.02 2.21
N ILE A 101 13.11 8.18 1.81
CA ILE A 101 11.69 8.37 1.50
C ILE A 101 11.60 9.07 0.16
N ASN A 102 10.99 8.41 -0.82
CA ASN A 102 10.93 8.85 -2.22
C ASN A 102 12.32 9.26 -2.75
N GLY A 103 13.33 8.42 -2.48
CA GLY A 103 14.74 8.63 -2.85
C GLY A 103 15.55 9.57 -1.94
N GLN A 104 14.91 10.33 -1.03
CA GLN A 104 15.60 11.30 -0.18
C GLN A 104 15.78 10.79 1.26
N LYS A 105 17.02 10.88 1.80
CA LYS A 105 17.29 10.52 3.20
C LYS A 105 16.63 11.53 4.14
N LYS A 106 15.66 11.08 4.93
CA LYS A 106 14.87 11.91 5.85
C LYS A 106 14.90 11.32 7.25
N SER A 107 14.81 12.18 8.27
CA SER A 107 14.82 11.72 9.67
C SER A 107 13.45 11.80 10.35
N LEU A 108 12.50 12.46 9.69
CA LEU A 108 11.11 12.67 10.10
C LEU A 108 10.32 13.04 8.83
N HIS A 109 9.15 12.45 8.60
CA HIS A 109 8.30 12.74 7.43
C HIS A 109 6.85 12.33 7.70
N ARG A 110 5.88 13.10 7.18
CA ARG A 110 4.44 12.76 7.25
C ARG A 110 4.10 11.77 6.14
N LEU A 111 3.57 10.60 6.50
CA LEU A 111 3.22 9.58 5.50
C LEU A 111 2.00 10.00 4.69
N CYS A 112 2.22 10.24 3.40
CA CYS A 112 1.21 10.51 2.38
C CYS A 112 0.98 9.24 1.54
N SER A 113 -0.27 8.95 1.15
CA SER A 113 -0.59 7.76 0.35
C SER A 113 0.24 7.74 -0.94
N GLY A 114 0.91 6.62 -1.22
CA GLY A 114 1.89 6.48 -2.31
C GLY A 114 3.36 6.69 -1.90
N ASP A 115 3.66 7.16 -0.69
CA ASP A 115 5.04 7.28 -0.20
C ASP A 115 5.76 5.92 -0.15
N ILE A 116 7.01 5.91 -0.63
CA ILE A 116 7.90 4.75 -0.61
C ILE A 116 9.04 5.01 0.38
N VAL A 117 9.13 4.18 1.40
CA VAL A 117 10.23 4.16 2.37
C VAL A 117 11.18 3.01 2.06
N LEU A 118 12.47 3.28 1.94
CA LEU A 118 13.53 2.29 1.80
C LEU A 118 14.34 2.18 3.10
N ILE A 119 14.65 0.94 3.49
CA ILE A 119 15.44 0.57 4.66
C ILE A 119 16.56 -0.36 4.20
N GLY A 120 17.81 0.15 4.18
CA GLY A 120 18.89 -0.53 3.47
C GLY A 120 18.57 -0.64 1.98
N ASP A 121 19.08 -1.69 1.35
CA ASP A 121 19.04 -1.84 -0.11
C ASP A 121 17.90 -2.74 -0.59
N HIS A 122 17.38 -3.64 0.27
CA HIS A 122 16.45 -4.70 -0.12
C HIS A 122 15.02 -4.51 0.37
N ILE A 123 14.79 -3.61 1.34
CA ILE A 123 13.50 -3.50 2.02
C ILE A 123 12.79 -2.23 1.59
N LYS A 124 11.67 -2.41 0.89
CA LYS A 124 10.80 -1.33 0.42
C LYS A 124 9.45 -1.42 1.14
N ILE A 125 9.00 -0.30 1.68
CA ILE A 125 7.74 -0.17 2.38
C ILE A 125 6.92 0.93 1.70
N SER A 126 5.87 0.55 0.98
CA SER A 126 4.93 1.49 0.37
C SER A 126 3.78 1.75 1.35
N TYR A 127 3.48 3.02 1.63
CA TYR A 127 2.33 3.39 2.47
C TYR A 127 1.12 3.73 1.60
N SER A 128 -0.04 3.20 1.97
CA SER A 128 -1.32 3.48 1.33
C SER A 128 -2.36 3.84 2.38
N TYR A 129 -3.21 4.82 2.06
CA TYR A 129 -4.44 5.11 2.80
C TYR A 129 -5.64 4.80 1.92
N ILE A 130 -6.46 3.85 2.38
CA ILE A 130 -7.65 3.36 1.68
C ILE A 130 -8.87 3.86 2.45
N THR A 131 -9.65 4.77 1.87
CA THR A 131 -10.91 5.23 2.47
C THR A 131 -11.95 4.12 2.51
N TYR A 132 -12.81 4.12 3.53
CA TYR A 132 -14.02 3.29 3.51
C TYR A 132 -15.04 3.96 2.57
N SER A 133 -15.26 3.34 1.41
CA SER A 133 -16.42 3.56 0.55
C SER A 133 -17.29 2.30 0.60
N THR A 134 -18.52 2.39 0.09
CA THR A 134 -19.41 1.23 -0.06
C THR A 134 -18.71 0.10 -0.84
N ASP A 135 -17.92 0.48 -1.83
CA ASP A 135 -17.15 -0.38 -2.74
C ASP A 135 -15.90 -1.01 -2.08
N SER A 136 -15.12 -0.25 -1.29
CA SER A 136 -13.93 -0.77 -0.61
C SER A 136 -14.23 -1.60 0.65
N SER A 137 -15.49 -1.60 1.12
CA SER A 137 -15.92 -2.24 2.36
C SER A 137 -15.57 -3.74 2.45
N GLN A 138 -15.77 -4.49 1.37
CA GLN A 138 -15.48 -5.94 1.31
C GLN A 138 -13.97 -6.22 1.39
N PHE A 139 -13.15 -5.47 0.64
CA PHE A 139 -11.69 -5.59 0.67
C PHE A 139 -11.12 -5.26 2.05
N LEU A 140 -11.66 -4.23 2.71
CA LEU A 140 -11.23 -3.84 4.04
C LEU A 140 -11.63 -4.89 5.09
N ASN A 141 -12.84 -5.44 5.05
CA ASN A 141 -13.24 -6.55 5.93
C ASN A 141 -12.28 -7.75 5.81
N TYR A 142 -11.91 -8.13 4.58
CA TYR A 142 -10.95 -9.20 4.32
C TYR A 142 -9.57 -8.96 4.97
N CYS A 143 -9.14 -7.70 5.10
CA CYS A 143 -7.87 -7.31 5.73
C CYS A 143 -7.93 -7.16 7.26
N SER A 144 -9.11 -7.28 7.89
CA SER A 144 -9.29 -7.22 9.36
C SER A 144 -9.50 -8.57 10.02
N GLU A 145 -9.88 -9.59 9.26
CA GLU A 145 -9.85 -10.95 9.78
C GLU A 145 -8.38 -11.34 9.96
N GLU A 146 -7.95 -11.50 11.20
CA GLU A 146 -6.65 -12.13 11.48
C GLU A 146 -6.66 -13.53 10.87
N ARG A 147 -5.93 -13.69 9.78
CA ARG A 147 -6.05 -14.90 8.95
C ARG A 147 -5.33 -16.05 9.63
N ALA A 148 -6.11 -16.80 10.43
CA ALA A 148 -5.77 -18.10 11.00
C ALA A 148 -4.91 -18.91 10.02
N PRO A 149 -3.90 -19.64 10.51
CA PRO A 149 -2.80 -20.13 9.67
C PRO A 149 -3.33 -20.86 8.43
N LEU A 150 -2.87 -20.42 7.26
CA LEU A 150 -3.19 -21.04 5.98
C LEU A 150 -2.90 -22.54 6.07
N LYS A 151 -3.96 -23.35 6.10
CA LYS A 151 -3.81 -24.79 5.87
C LYS A 151 -3.17 -24.95 4.48
N PRO A 152 -2.07 -25.71 4.33
CA PRO A 152 -1.45 -25.90 3.03
C PRO A 152 -2.48 -26.46 2.06
N LEU A 153 -2.74 -25.75 0.96
CA LEU A 153 -3.54 -26.29 -0.13
C LEU A 153 -2.78 -27.52 -0.64
N ALA A 154 -3.38 -28.70 -0.49
CA ALA A 154 -2.75 -29.96 -0.86
C ALA A 154 -2.30 -29.88 -2.33
N LYS A 155 -1.04 -30.28 -2.60
CA LYS A 155 -0.48 -30.29 -3.96
C LYS A 155 -1.36 -31.14 -4.88
N ASN A 156 -2.12 -30.47 -5.74
CA ASN A 156 -2.57 -31.03 -7.01
C ASN A 156 -2.27 -30.02 -8.10
N SER A 157 -1.54 -30.46 -9.11
CA SER A 157 -1.12 -29.66 -10.25
C SER A 157 -2.33 -29.09 -10.99
N ARG A 158 -2.42 -27.76 -11.08
CA ARG A 158 -3.32 -27.09 -12.02
C ARG A 158 -2.57 -26.03 -12.83
N SER A 159 -2.93 -25.97 -14.11
CA SER A 159 -2.28 -25.17 -15.14
C SER A 159 -2.58 -23.68 -14.98
N TYR A 160 -1.70 -22.82 -15.50
CA TYR A 160 -1.77 -21.35 -15.40
C TYR A 160 -2.83 -20.71 -16.33
N GLN A 161 -4.02 -21.31 -16.47
CA GLN A 161 -5.09 -20.82 -17.37
C GLN A 161 -6.46 -20.61 -16.72
N GLU A 162 -6.59 -20.76 -15.40
CA GLU A 162 -7.86 -20.58 -14.70
C GLU A 162 -8.03 -19.12 -14.22
N THR A 163 -8.24 -18.20 -15.15
CA THR A 163 -8.67 -16.82 -14.84
C THR A 163 -10.14 -16.85 -14.39
N VAL A 164 -10.37 -16.73 -13.08
CA VAL A 164 -11.72 -16.59 -12.54
C VAL A 164 -12.23 -15.17 -12.82
N VAL A 165 -13.03 -15.03 -13.87
CA VAL A 165 -13.90 -13.86 -14.04
C VAL A 165 -14.95 -13.93 -12.94
N ILE A 166 -14.98 -12.90 -12.08
CA ILE A 166 -16.06 -12.74 -11.11
C ILE A 166 -17.27 -12.26 -11.90
N ASN A 167 -18.18 -13.16 -12.25
CA ASN A 167 -19.44 -12.77 -12.88
C ASN A 167 -20.25 -11.92 -11.90
N ASP A 168 -20.56 -10.69 -12.32
CA ASP A 168 -21.38 -9.77 -11.57
C ASP A 168 -22.71 -10.41 -11.18
N THR A 169 -22.93 -10.58 -9.88
CA THR A 169 -24.24 -10.93 -9.33
C THR A 169 -24.89 -9.66 -8.80
N PHE A 170 -25.29 -8.78 -9.71
CA PHE A 170 -26.21 -7.69 -9.38
C PHE A 170 -27.59 -8.31 -9.04
N PRO A 171 -28.16 -8.08 -7.85
CA PRO A 171 -29.54 -8.46 -7.58
C PRO A 171 -30.47 -7.57 -8.41
N HIS A 172 -31.06 -8.17 -9.44
CA HIS A 172 -32.05 -7.55 -10.31
C HIS A 172 -33.36 -7.34 -9.54
N ASN A 173 -33.88 -6.11 -9.53
CA ASN A 173 -35.27 -5.84 -9.15
C ASN A 173 -35.89 -4.88 -10.18
N ASP A 174 -36.90 -5.41 -10.88
CA ASP A 174 -38.09 -4.74 -11.42
C ASP A 174 -37.94 -3.51 -12.35
N LEU A 175 -37.91 -3.78 -13.66
CA LEU A 175 -38.57 -3.01 -14.72
C LEU A 175 -38.95 -3.99 -15.84
N PRO A 176 -40.07 -3.80 -16.58
CA PRO A 176 -40.67 -4.84 -17.40
C PRO A 176 -39.94 -5.08 -18.73
N ASP A 177 -40.05 -6.32 -19.19
CA ASP A 177 -39.61 -6.82 -20.50
C ASP A 177 -40.43 -6.18 -21.63
N ASP A 178 -39.75 -5.55 -22.58
CA ASP A 178 -40.29 -5.23 -23.90
C ASP A 178 -39.31 -5.75 -24.96
N SER A 179 -39.74 -6.81 -25.64
CA SER A 179 -39.01 -7.45 -26.73
C SER A 179 -38.86 -6.53 -27.94
N MET A 180 -37.71 -6.59 -28.65
CA MET A 180 -37.64 -7.04 -30.07
C MET A 180 -36.33 -6.71 -30.83
N MET A 181 -35.73 -7.78 -31.40
CA MET A 181 -35.26 -7.92 -32.80
C MET A 181 -33.93 -7.32 -33.33
N LEU A 182 -33.11 -8.25 -33.86
CA LEU A 182 -32.23 -8.17 -35.06
C LEU A 182 -30.94 -7.31 -34.97
N GLU A 183 -29.81 -7.60 -35.64
CA GLU A 183 -29.47 -8.68 -36.59
C GLU A 183 -27.95 -9.01 -36.59
N ASN A 184 -27.56 -10.10 -37.27
CA ASN A 184 -26.16 -10.56 -37.38
C ASN A 184 -25.31 -9.68 -38.32
N THR A 185 -23.99 -9.58 -38.08
CA THR A 185 -22.97 -9.57 -39.15
C THR A 185 -21.62 -10.05 -38.61
N ILE A 186 -21.06 -11.07 -39.25
CA ILE A 186 -19.70 -11.58 -39.03
C ILE A 186 -18.77 -10.94 -40.06
N ILE A 187 -17.73 -10.21 -39.64
CA ILE A 187 -16.48 -10.08 -40.43
C ILE A 187 -15.28 -10.12 -39.48
N SER A 188 -14.58 -11.25 -39.49
CA SER A 188 -13.17 -11.32 -39.11
C SER A 188 -12.31 -10.77 -40.25
N ASN A 189 -11.21 -10.07 -39.95
CA ASN A 189 -10.01 -10.12 -40.79
C ASN A 189 -8.76 -9.62 -40.05
N VAL A 190 -7.76 -10.50 -39.96
CA VAL A 190 -6.36 -10.21 -39.65
C VAL A 190 -5.58 -10.40 -40.95
N PRO A 191 -4.56 -9.57 -41.24
CA PRO A 191 -3.49 -9.95 -42.14
C PRO A 191 -2.14 -10.05 -41.40
N GLU A 192 -1.50 -11.21 -41.51
CA GLU A 192 -0.06 -11.40 -41.27
C GLU A 192 0.71 -11.39 -42.61
N ASP A 193 2.04 -11.28 -42.51
CA ASP A 193 3.04 -11.53 -43.58
C ASP A 193 3.08 -10.54 -44.78
N SER A 194 4.22 -10.31 -45.46
CA SER A 194 5.59 -10.84 -45.28
C SER A 194 6.65 -9.93 -45.92
N SER A 195 7.81 -9.80 -45.25
CA SER A 195 9.20 -9.93 -45.77
C SER A 195 9.76 -9.13 -46.98
N ILE A 196 11.02 -8.69 -46.79
CA ILE A 196 12.16 -8.66 -47.74
C ILE A 196 12.45 -7.39 -48.59
N ILE A 197 13.53 -6.70 -48.17
CA ILE A 197 14.68 -6.05 -48.88
C ILE A 197 14.53 -5.62 -50.35
N ASP A 198 14.93 -4.37 -50.67
CA ASP A 198 16.09 -4.12 -51.58
C ASP A 198 16.68 -2.68 -51.49
N GLU A 199 17.83 -2.46 -52.16
CA GLU A 199 18.79 -1.36 -51.95
C GLU A 199 18.57 -0.04 -52.76
N THR A 200 19.37 0.99 -52.40
CA THR A 200 20.06 1.97 -53.31
C THR A 200 19.67 3.47 -53.28
N ILE A 201 20.57 4.25 -52.68
CA ILE A 201 21.21 5.56 -53.04
C ILE A 201 20.50 6.57 -53.99
N ILE A 202 20.80 7.86 -53.75
CA ILE A 202 20.77 9.08 -54.60
C ILE A 202 19.72 10.09 -54.06
N LYS A 203 20.05 11.33 -53.67
CA LYS A 203 21.22 12.19 -53.95
C LYS A 203 21.56 13.12 -52.77
#